data_AF-A0AAX4K2W3-F1
#
_entry.id   AF-A0AAX4K2W3-F1
#
_cell.length_a   1.000
_cell.length_b   1.000
_cell.length_c   1.000
_cell.angle_alpha   90.00
_cell.angle_beta   90.00
_cell.angle_gamma   90.00
#
_symmetry.space_group_name_H-M   'P 1'
#
loop_
_entity.id
_entity.type
_entity.pdbx_description
1 polymer ?
#
loop_
_entity_poly.entity_id
_entity_poly.type
_entity_poly.pdbx_seq_one_letter_code
_entity_poly.pdbx_strand_id
1 'polypeptide(L)'
;MQNPLLRIILCGQSTGVGKAVIDGLKPEIEVSRFFTSIEEAKRDIPLILSGQISKIGKLDEDVEKLGTQKFDTIPQGIMLGGAYSVSDQQTINDSFKGISNLKQVPFFFSDDKIEMPPLGPKYGAAILKRAREALIDYSKLSEDEQKDKAGKVIWY
;
A
#
# COMPACT_ATOMS: atom_id res chain seq x y z
N MET A 1 5.28 -19.03 13.35
CA MET A 1 4.62 -17.85 12.73
C MET A 1 5.35 -17.57 11.44
N GLN A 2 4.72 -17.69 10.28
CA GLN A 2 5.35 -17.28 9.02
C GLN A 2 5.44 -15.75 9.02
N ASN A 3 6.64 -15.22 8.83
CA ASN A 3 6.84 -13.78 8.65
C ASN A 3 6.44 -13.46 7.20
N PRO A 4 5.65 -12.40 6.95
CA PRO A 4 5.32 -12.01 5.58
C PRO A 4 6.60 -11.62 4.83
N LEU A 5 6.61 -11.85 3.51
CA LEU A 5 7.71 -11.43 2.63
C LEU A 5 7.78 -9.91 2.52
N LEU A 6 6.61 -9.25 2.53
CA LEU A 6 6.52 -7.80 2.43
C LEU A 6 5.38 -7.26 3.30
N ARG A 7 5.59 -6.09 3.90
CA ARG A 7 4.51 -5.30 4.53
C ARG A 7 4.19 -4.09 3.68
N ILE A 8 2.91 -3.83 3.44
CA ILE A 8 2.47 -2.67 2.66
C ILE A 8 1.34 -1.89 3.33
N ILE A 9 1.18 -0.66 2.86
CA ILE A 9 -0.02 0.14 3.08
C ILE A 9 -0.89 0.00 1.84
N LEU A 10 -2.21 -0.16 2.02
CA LEU A 10 -3.17 -0.24 0.93
C LEU A 10 -4.11 0.98 1.00
N CYS A 11 -4.35 1.65 -0.12
CA CYS A 11 -5.39 2.67 -0.22
C CYS A 11 -6.44 2.24 -1.23
N GLY A 12 -7.72 2.34 -0.87
CA GLY A 12 -8.82 1.94 -1.74
C GLY A 12 -10.15 2.53 -1.28
N GLN A 13 -11.09 2.72 -2.20
CA GLN A 13 -12.34 3.45 -1.89
C GLN A 13 -13.32 2.66 -1.01
N SER A 14 -13.37 1.33 -1.13
CA SER A 14 -14.36 0.49 -0.46
C SER A 14 -13.70 -0.51 0.49
N THR A 15 -14.18 -0.56 1.73
CA THR A 15 -13.75 -1.54 2.74
C THR A 15 -14.06 -2.98 2.33
N GLY A 16 -15.19 -3.22 1.66
CA GLY A 16 -15.55 -4.56 1.17
C GLY A 16 -14.55 -5.10 0.14
N VAL A 17 -14.17 -4.26 -0.84
CA VAL A 17 -13.13 -4.60 -1.82
C VAL A 17 -11.75 -4.70 -1.14
N GLY A 18 -11.44 -3.75 -0.24
CA GLY A 18 -10.20 -3.75 0.52
C GLY A 18 -9.99 -5.04 1.32
N LYS A 19 -11.03 -5.56 1.98
CA LYS A 19 -10.98 -6.83 2.72
C LYS A 19 -10.67 -8.02 1.82
N ALA A 20 -11.35 -8.11 0.67
CA ALA A 20 -11.09 -9.17 -0.32
C ALA A 20 -9.65 -9.12 -0.87
N VAL A 21 -9.11 -7.92 -1.10
CA VAL A 21 -7.72 -7.73 -1.52
C VAL A 21 -6.75 -8.14 -0.41
N ILE A 22 -6.97 -7.69 0.83
CA ILE A 22 -6.13 -8.03 1.98
C ILE A 22 -6.07 -9.55 2.21
N ASP A 23 -7.22 -10.22 2.16
CA ASP A 23 -7.27 -11.68 2.30
C ASP A 23 -6.61 -12.38 1.10
N GLY A 24 -6.80 -11.82 -0.08
CA GLY A 24 -6.19 -12.28 -1.32
C GLY A 24 -4.69 -12.01 -1.45
N LEU A 25 -4.07 -11.27 -0.53
CA LEU A 25 -2.63 -11.00 -0.49
C LEU A 25 -1.88 -11.88 0.53
N LYS A 26 -2.61 -12.50 1.46
CA LYS A 26 -2.05 -13.44 2.44
C LYS A 26 -1.67 -14.79 1.79
N PRO A 27 -0.74 -15.54 2.41
CA PRO A 27 0.07 -15.16 3.57
C PRO A 27 1.34 -14.34 3.24
N GLU A 28 1.71 -14.24 1.97
CA GLU A 28 3.00 -13.70 1.53
C GLU A 28 3.13 -12.20 1.79
N ILE A 29 2.04 -11.45 1.64
CA ILE A 29 2.02 -10.02 1.82
C ILE A 29 1.10 -9.67 2.99
N GLU A 30 1.60 -8.85 3.90
CA GLU A 30 0.83 -8.31 5.01
C GLU A 30 0.46 -6.86 4.72
N VAL A 31 -0.82 -6.53 4.83
CA VAL A 31 -1.30 -5.15 4.78
C VAL A 31 -1.32 -4.60 6.21
N SER A 32 -0.39 -3.70 6.52
CA SER A 32 -0.30 -3.07 7.85
C SER A 32 -1.48 -2.16 8.12
N ARG A 33 -1.89 -1.37 7.11
CA ARG A 33 -3.02 -0.46 7.22
C ARG A 33 -3.71 -0.22 5.88
N PHE A 34 -5.03 -0.09 5.96
CA PHE A 34 -5.88 0.32 4.86
C PHE A 34 -6.39 1.76 5.05
N PHE A 35 -6.38 2.56 3.99
CA PHE A 35 -6.94 3.92 3.96
C PHE A 35 -8.02 4.04 2.89
N THR A 36 -9.13 4.68 3.24
CA THR A 36 -10.24 4.98 2.30
C THR A 36 -10.28 6.44 1.85
N SER A 37 -9.51 7.31 2.51
CA SER A 37 -9.44 8.73 2.21
C SER A 37 -8.00 9.15 1.95
N ILE A 38 -7.80 9.99 0.94
CA ILE A 38 -6.50 10.59 0.65
C ILE A 38 -6.02 11.50 1.78
N GLU A 39 -6.92 12.23 2.45
CA GLU A 39 -6.54 13.14 3.54
C GLU A 39 -5.98 12.37 4.74
N GLU A 40 -6.57 11.21 5.05
CA GLU A 40 -6.04 10.31 6.07
C GLU A 40 -4.70 9.70 5.65
N ALA A 41 -4.60 9.26 4.40
CA ALA A 41 -3.36 8.71 3.85
C ALA A 41 -2.22 9.74 3.92
N LYS A 42 -2.46 10.98 3.48
CA LYS A 42 -1.50 12.08 3.50
C LYS A 42 -1.02 12.44 4.92
N ARG A 43 -1.91 12.33 5.90
CA ARG A 43 -1.61 12.63 7.30
C ARG A 43 -0.86 11.49 8.01
N ASP A 44 -1.30 10.24 7.79
CA ASP A 44 -0.89 9.11 8.61
C ASP A 44 0.24 8.30 7.98
N ILE A 45 0.29 8.15 6.64
CA ILE A 45 1.37 7.40 5.96
C ILE A 45 2.76 7.93 6.32
N PRO A 46 3.03 9.24 6.34
CA PRO A 46 4.36 9.73 6.71
C PRO A 46 4.74 9.37 8.16
N LEU A 47 3.77 9.34 9.07
CA LEU A 47 3.97 8.92 10.46
C LEU A 47 4.27 7.42 10.55
N ILE A 48 3.59 6.60 9.74
CA ILE A 48 3.87 5.16 9.66
C ILE A 48 5.27 4.89 9.12
N LEU A 49 5.64 5.54 8.02
CA LEU A 49 6.94 5.33 7.36
C LEU A 49 8.12 5.92 8.13
N SER A 50 7.87 6.83 9.08
CA SER A 50 8.86 7.39 9.99
C SER A 50 8.90 6.72 11.38
N GLY A 51 8.06 5.69 11.59
CA GLY A 51 7.95 4.97 12.88
C GLY A 51 7.28 5.77 13.99
N GLN A 52 6.62 6.89 13.69
CA GLN A 52 5.96 7.79 14.66
C GLN A 52 4.48 7.46 14.86
N ILE A 53 4.14 6.18 14.98
CA ILE A 53 2.75 5.70 15.11
C ILE A 53 2.02 6.30 16.31
N SER A 54 2.73 6.60 17.40
CA SER A 54 2.14 7.24 18.59
C SER A 54 1.54 8.64 18.32
N LYS A 55 1.93 9.27 17.21
CA LYS A 55 1.41 10.58 16.78
C LYS A 55 0.21 10.47 15.85
N ILE A 56 -0.06 9.28 15.31
CA ILE A 56 -1.34 9.02 14.64
C ILE A 56 -2.38 9.17 15.74
N GLY A 57 -3.26 10.16 15.61
CA GLY A 57 -4.26 10.47 16.62
C GLY A 57 -5.02 9.21 17.05
N LYS A 58 -5.56 9.19 18.27
CA LYS A 58 -6.49 8.13 18.69
C LYS A 58 -7.62 8.08 17.67
N LEU A 59 -7.55 7.10 16.77
CA LEU A 59 -8.58 6.82 15.80
C LEU A 59 -9.80 6.36 16.59
N ASP A 60 -10.97 6.96 16.29
CA ASP A 60 -12.24 6.56 16.88
C ASP A 60 -12.36 5.03 16.93
N GLU A 61 -12.76 4.53 18.10
CA GLU A 61 -12.89 3.09 18.37
C GLU A 61 -13.95 2.44 17.45
N ASP A 62 -14.84 3.26 16.88
CA ASP A 62 -15.95 2.84 16.01
C ASP A 62 -15.57 2.68 14.52
N VAL A 63 -14.35 3.04 14.11
CA VAL A 63 -13.91 2.88 12.71
C VAL A 63 -13.33 1.49 12.50
N GLU A 64 -13.96 0.67 11.65
CA GLU A 64 -13.44 -0.65 11.25
C GLU A 64 -12.07 -0.49 10.56
N LYS A 65 -11.02 -0.87 11.29
CA LYS A 65 -9.63 -0.79 10.80
C LYS A 65 -9.28 -2.07 10.05
N LEU A 66 -9.11 -1.95 8.74
CA LEU A 66 -8.58 -3.05 7.93
C LEU A 66 -7.03 -3.04 7.94
N GLY A 67 -6.46 -4.25 7.94
CA GLY A 67 -5.02 -4.50 8.07
C GLY A 67 -4.61 -5.01 9.45
N THR A 68 -3.36 -5.42 9.62
CA THR A 68 -2.86 -6.02 10.86
C THR A 68 -2.61 -5.03 11.98
N GLN A 69 -2.48 -3.73 11.66
CA GLN A 69 -2.06 -2.67 12.59
C GLN A 69 -0.72 -2.97 13.27
N LYS A 70 0.09 -3.87 12.69
CA LYS A 70 1.44 -4.16 13.13
C LYS A 70 2.39 -3.17 12.47
N PHE A 71 2.93 -2.30 13.30
CA PHE A 71 3.89 -1.26 12.92
C PHE A 71 5.22 -1.41 13.67
N ASP A 72 5.47 -2.59 14.23
CA ASP A 72 6.77 -3.03 14.73
C ASP A 72 7.82 -3.09 13.60
N THR A 73 7.36 -3.33 12.37
CA THR A 73 8.15 -3.22 11.14
C THR A 73 7.57 -2.17 10.21
N ILE A 74 8.42 -1.28 9.69
CA ILE A 74 8.01 -0.23 8.74
C ILE A 74 7.59 -0.88 7.40
N PRO A 75 6.41 -0.55 6.85
CA PRO A 75 6.00 -0.98 5.52
C PRO A 75 7.03 -0.64 4.43
N GLN A 76 7.07 -1.46 3.39
CA GLN A 76 8.05 -1.41 2.29
C GLN A 76 7.43 -0.93 0.97
N GLY A 77 6.13 -0.64 0.95
CA GLY A 77 5.42 -0.21 -0.25
C GLY A 77 4.05 0.37 0.06
N ILE A 78 3.55 1.19 -0.85
CA ILE A 78 2.18 1.72 -0.79
C ILE A 78 1.45 1.25 -2.06
N MET A 79 0.40 0.47 -1.91
CA MET A 79 -0.47 0.07 -3.01
C MET A 79 -1.67 1.00 -3.09
N LEU A 80 -1.89 1.57 -4.27
CA LEU A 80 -3.01 2.45 -4.55
C LEU A 80 -3.98 1.72 -5.48
N GLY A 81 -5.21 1.49 -5.02
CA GLY A 81 -6.26 0.84 -5.79
C GLY A 81 -6.78 1.74 -6.91
N GLY A 82 -7.53 1.18 -7.87
CA GLY A 82 -7.96 1.87 -9.09
C GLY A 82 -8.88 3.10 -8.92
N ALA A 83 -9.28 3.43 -7.69
CA ALA A 83 -9.97 4.69 -7.39
C ALA A 83 -8.99 5.86 -7.14
N TYR A 84 -7.70 5.58 -7.02
CA TYR A 84 -6.63 6.56 -6.83
C TYR A 84 -5.95 6.84 -8.18
N SER A 85 -5.56 8.09 -8.37
CA SER A 85 -4.88 8.61 -9.55
C SER A 85 -3.39 8.88 -9.28
N VAL A 86 -2.62 9.14 -10.34
CA VAL A 86 -1.23 9.59 -10.20
C VAL A 86 -1.13 10.93 -9.44
N SER A 87 -2.13 11.81 -9.57
CA SER A 87 -2.19 13.05 -8.76
C SER A 87 -2.39 12.76 -7.26
N ASP A 88 -3.12 11.71 -6.92
CA ASP A 88 -3.29 11.30 -5.52
C ASP A 88 -1.98 10.74 -4.97
N GLN A 89 -1.24 9.98 -5.77
CA GLN A 89 0.11 9.53 -5.43
C GLN A 89 1.04 10.70 -5.17
N GLN A 90 1.05 11.71 -6.05
CA GLN A 90 1.89 12.89 -5.89
C GLN A 90 1.53 13.65 -4.60
N THR A 91 0.23 13.76 -4.30
CA THR A 91 -0.24 14.39 -3.06
C THR A 91 0.28 13.67 -1.81
N ILE A 92 0.27 12.34 -1.82
CA ILE A 92 0.84 11.53 -0.72
C ILE A 92 2.36 11.70 -0.69
N ASN A 93 3.05 11.59 -1.82
CA ASN A 93 4.50 11.72 -1.89
C ASN A 93 5.00 13.11 -1.46
N ASP A 94 4.25 14.16 -1.79
CA ASP A 94 4.54 15.53 -1.39
C ASP A 94 4.44 15.73 0.13
N SER A 95 3.58 14.96 0.81
CA SER A 95 3.52 14.98 2.27
C SER A 95 4.78 14.42 2.95
N PHE A 96 5.64 13.75 2.20
CA PHE A 96 6.91 13.22 2.72
C PHE A 96 8.01 14.30 2.74
N LYS A 97 7.82 15.42 2.01
CA LYS A 97 8.81 16.50 1.92
C LYS A 97 9.09 17.09 3.30
N GLY A 98 10.37 17.21 3.64
CA GLY A 98 10.83 17.79 4.90
C GLY A 98 10.88 16.82 6.09
N ILE A 99 10.56 15.53 5.90
CA ILE A 99 10.66 14.50 6.95
C ILE A 99 11.96 13.70 6.77
N SER A 100 12.93 13.93 7.65
CA SER A 100 14.29 13.39 7.52
C SER A 100 14.42 11.91 7.88
N ASN A 101 13.53 11.36 8.70
CA ASN A 101 13.57 9.97 9.18
C ASN A 101 12.55 9.06 8.48
N LEU A 102 12.02 9.46 7.32
CA LEU A 102 11.02 8.71 6.58
C LEU A 102 11.67 7.66 5.68
N LYS A 103 11.25 6.39 5.80
CA LYS A 103 11.63 5.36 4.84
C LYS A 103 10.91 5.61 3.52
N GLN A 104 11.65 6.01 2.49
CA GLN A 104 11.12 6.15 1.14
C GLN A 104 10.76 4.78 0.57
N VAL A 105 9.56 4.63 0.03
CA VAL A 105 9.02 3.38 -0.50
C VAL A 105 8.39 3.61 -1.87
N PRO A 106 8.35 2.60 -2.75
CA PRO A 106 7.64 2.69 -4.02
C PRO A 106 6.11 2.74 -3.82
N PHE A 107 5.45 3.25 -4.85
CA PHE A 107 4.01 3.21 -5.01
C PHE A 107 3.63 2.16 -6.07
N PHE A 108 2.68 1.28 -5.77
CA PHE A 108 2.18 0.27 -6.70
C PHE A 108 0.83 0.71 -7.26
N PHE A 109 0.73 0.73 -8.59
CA PHE A 109 -0.48 1.10 -9.34
C PHE A 109 -0.85 0.04 -10.37
N SER A 110 -2.14 -0.15 -10.58
CA SER A 110 -2.63 -0.87 -11.75
C SER A 110 -2.30 -0.10 -13.03
N ASP A 111 -1.71 -0.78 -14.01
CA ASP A 111 -1.45 -0.25 -15.34
C ASP A 111 -2.74 -0.23 -16.18
N ASP A 112 -3.17 0.96 -16.58
CA ASP A 112 -4.36 1.17 -17.42
C ASP A 112 -4.13 0.83 -18.90
N LYS A 113 -2.87 0.62 -19.30
CA LYS A 113 -2.49 0.17 -20.65
C LYS A 113 -2.62 -1.34 -20.84
N ILE A 114 -2.66 -2.10 -19.76
CA ILE A 114 -2.85 -3.54 -19.84
C ILE A 114 -4.36 -3.81 -19.91
N GLU A 115 -4.79 -4.58 -20.92
CA GLU A 115 -6.20 -4.93 -21.09
C GLU A 115 -6.81 -5.38 -19.76
N MET A 116 -7.84 -4.64 -19.36
CA MET A 116 -8.61 -4.92 -18.18
C MET A 116 -9.41 -6.20 -18.43
N PRO A 117 -9.34 -7.19 -17.51
CA PRO A 117 -10.23 -8.34 -17.59
C PRO A 117 -11.69 -7.85 -17.62
N PRO A 118 -12.62 -8.59 -18.25
CA PRO A 118 -14.02 -8.23 -18.21
C PRO A 118 -14.52 -8.09 -16.76
N LEU A 119 -15.27 -7.02 -16.50
CA LEU A 119 -15.80 -6.70 -15.18
C LEU A 119 -16.60 -7.89 -14.62
N GLY A 120 -16.27 -8.31 -13.40
CA GLY A 120 -16.87 -9.47 -12.74
C GLY A 120 -15.93 -10.11 -11.71
N PRO A 121 -16.29 -11.28 -11.14
CA PRO A 121 -15.49 -11.97 -10.13
C PRO A 121 -14.05 -12.25 -10.56
N LYS A 122 -13.84 -12.43 -11.87
CA LYS A 122 -12.52 -12.68 -12.48
C LYS A 122 -11.66 -11.41 -12.57
N TYR A 123 -12.25 -10.22 -12.58
CA TYR A 123 -11.53 -8.95 -12.62
C TYR A 123 -10.70 -8.75 -11.35
N GLY A 124 -11.34 -8.85 -10.18
CA GLY A 124 -10.66 -8.72 -8.90
C GLY A 124 -9.54 -9.74 -8.73
N ALA A 125 -9.75 -10.99 -9.14
CA ALA A 125 -8.75 -12.04 -9.05
C ALA A 125 -7.53 -11.78 -9.96
N ALA A 126 -7.74 -11.29 -11.19
CA ALA A 126 -6.65 -11.01 -12.12
C ALA A 126 -5.83 -9.78 -11.70
N ILE A 127 -6.47 -8.69 -11.28
CA ILE A 127 -5.77 -7.50 -10.77
C ILE A 127 -5.00 -7.84 -9.49
N LEU A 128 -5.61 -8.62 -8.59
CA LEU A 128 -4.95 -9.11 -7.38
C LEU A 128 -3.74 -10.00 -7.70
N LYS A 129 -3.84 -10.85 -8.73
CA LYS A 129 -2.72 -11.66 -9.18
C LYS A 129 -1.54 -10.80 -9.65
N ARG A 130 -1.78 -9.81 -10.51
CA ARG A 130 -0.73 -8.89 -11.00
C ARG A 130 -0.12 -8.08 -9.85
N ALA A 131 -0.97 -7.53 -8.98
CA ALA A 131 -0.57 -6.84 -7.75
C ALA A 131 0.37 -7.70 -6.89
N ARG A 132 -0.03 -8.93 -6.62
CA ARG A 132 0.75 -9.89 -5.84
C ARG A 132 2.09 -10.23 -6.50
N GLU A 133 2.10 -10.48 -7.81
CA GLU A 133 3.31 -10.77 -8.57
C GLU A 133 4.29 -9.59 -8.50
N ALA A 134 3.83 -8.36 -8.72
CA ALA A 134 4.65 -7.16 -8.63
C ALA A 134 5.26 -6.94 -7.23
N LEU A 135 4.49 -7.20 -6.17
CA LEU A 135 4.96 -7.11 -4.79
C LEU A 135 6.00 -8.18 -4.46
N ILE A 136 5.77 -9.41 -4.92
CA ILE A 136 6.70 -10.52 -4.74
C ILE A 136 7.99 -10.26 -5.51
N ASP A 137 7.91 -9.78 -6.75
CA ASP A 137 9.09 -9.47 -7.54
C ASP A 137 9.89 -8.30 -6.94
N TYR A 138 9.21 -7.27 -6.43
CA TYR A 138 9.84 -6.22 -5.65
C TYR A 138 10.57 -6.77 -4.41
N SER A 139 9.96 -7.73 -3.70
CA SER A 139 10.58 -8.34 -2.51
C SER A 139 11.87 -9.13 -2.80
N LYS A 140 12.08 -9.56 -4.05
CA LYS A 140 13.28 -10.28 -4.49
C LYS A 140 14.42 -9.36 -4.93
N LEU A 141 14.14 -8.07 -5.15
CA LEU A 141 15.15 -7.09 -5.54
C LEU A 141 16.17 -6.89 -4.41
N SER A 142 17.42 -6.63 -4.80
CA SER A 142 18.45 -6.20 -3.86
C SER A 142 18.11 -4.85 -3.21
N GLU A 143 18.75 -4.53 -2.09
CA GLU A 143 18.50 -3.26 -1.40
C GLU A 143 18.77 -2.04 -2.29
N ASP A 144 19.76 -2.10 -3.17
CA ASP A 144 20.12 -0.99 -4.05
C ASP A 144 19.10 -0.80 -5.17
N GLU A 145 18.56 -1.89 -5.71
CA GLU A 145 17.42 -1.84 -6.64
C GLU A 145 16.16 -1.32 -5.96
N GLN A 146 15.89 -1.73 -4.72
CA GLN A 146 14.76 -1.22 -3.94
C GLN A 146 14.90 0.28 -3.66
N LYS A 147 16.12 0.77 -3.37
CA LYS A 147 16.41 2.20 -3.22
C LYS A 147 16.19 2.96 -4.52
N ASP A 148 16.56 2.41 -5.67
CA ASP A 148 16.27 3.05 -6.97
C ASP A 148 14.76 3.20 -7.20
N LYS A 149 13.93 2.29 -6.68
CA LYS A 149 12.47 2.39 -6.80
C LYS A 149 11.81 3.29 -5.75
N ALA A 150 12.55 3.81 -4.77
CA ALA A 150 11.98 4.60 -3.69
C ALA A 150 11.32 5.89 -4.23
N GLY A 151 10.07 6.14 -3.84
CA GLY A 151 9.26 7.28 -4.33
C GLY A 151 8.79 7.16 -5.79
N LYS A 152 9.18 6.09 -6.52
CA LYS A 152 8.74 5.84 -7.90
C LYS A 152 7.45 5.03 -7.94
N VAL A 153 6.75 5.09 -9.07
CA VAL A 153 5.60 4.24 -9.35
C VAL A 153 6.06 2.94 -10.02
N ILE A 154 5.57 1.81 -9.50
CA ILE A 154 5.67 0.48 -10.07
C ILE A 154 4.28 0.12 -10.61
N TRP A 155 4.18 -0.01 -11.92
CA TRP A 155 2.96 -0.37 -12.63
C TRP A 155 2.82 -1.89 -12.72
N TYR A 156 1.60 -2.42 -12.58
CA TYR A 156 1.29 -3.85 -12.65
C TYR A 156 -0.03 -4.17 -13.36
#